data_AF-A0A925CZ82-F1
#
_entry.id   AF-A0A925CZ82-F1
#
_cell.length_a   1.000
_cell.length_b   1.000
_cell.length_c   1.000
_cell.angle_alpha   90.00
_cell.angle_beta   90.00
_cell.angle_gamma   90.00
#
_symmetry.space_group_name_H-M   'P 1'
#
loop_
_entity.id
_entity.type
_entity.pdbx_description
1 polymer ?
#
loop_
_entity_poly.entity_id
_entity_poly.type
_entity_poly.pdbx_seq_one_letter_code
_entity_poly.pdbx_strand_id
1 'polypeptide(L)' 'VRNAVRTNLGEIAVPLLQDILSERAWEFAGEGFKIHEIKRLKQSFSDYTWDDERLVFPIPQIEIDATEGALVQNPGY' A
#
# COMPACT_ATOMS: atom_id res chain seq x y z
N VAL A 1 -4.94 11.64 13.72
CA VAL A 1 -6.41 11.85 13.70
C VAL A 1 -7.04 10.58 14.17
N ARG A 2 -7.33 10.44 15.47
CA ARG A 2 -7.89 9.18 15.95
C ARG A 2 -9.37 9.09 15.65
N ASN A 3 -9.83 7.92 15.20
CA ASN A 3 -11.25 7.69 15.00
C ASN A 3 -11.99 7.90 16.33
N ALA A 4 -12.77 8.98 16.45
CA ALA A 4 -13.43 9.36 17.70
C ALA A 4 -14.43 8.28 18.16
N VAL A 5 -15.08 7.59 17.21
CA VAL A 5 -16.00 6.48 17.49
C VAL A 5 -15.29 5.29 18.13
N ARG A 6 -14.02 5.05 17.78
CA ARG A 6 -13.24 3.91 18.31
C ARG A 6 -12.45 4.24 19.57
N THR A 7 -12.05 5.51 19.76
CA THR A 7 -11.09 5.91 20.79
C THR A 7 -11.68 6.75 21.92
N ASN A 8 -12.91 7.25 21.78
CA ASN A 8 -13.55 8.18 22.72
C ASN A 8 -12.69 9.42 23.03
N LEU A 9 -11.88 9.86 22.07
CA LEU A 9 -11.09 11.08 22.12
C LEU A 9 -11.87 12.24 21.48
N GLY A 10 -11.59 13.46 21.92
CA GLY A 10 -12.16 14.68 21.34
C GLY A 10 -11.70 14.93 19.90
N GLU A 11 -12.47 15.72 19.16
CA GLU A 11 -12.15 16.09 17.78
C GLU A 11 -10.82 16.87 17.70
N ILE A 12 -10.03 16.59 16.65
CA ILE A 12 -8.80 17.34 16.38
C ILE A 12 -9.17 18.57 15.56
N ALA A 13 -9.00 19.76 16.16
CA ALA A 13 -9.39 21.03 15.55
C ALA A 13 -8.65 21.33 14.22
N VAL A 14 -7.40 20.91 14.08
CA VAL A 14 -6.60 21.08 12.85
C VAL A 14 -5.76 19.80 12.60
N PRO A 15 -6.24 18.87 11.76
CA PRO A 15 -5.47 17.66 11.46
C PRO A 15 -4.33 17.96 10.48
N LEU A 16 -3.10 17.54 10.81
CA LEU A 16 -1.98 17.55 9.86
C LEU A 16 -2.03 16.31 8.97
N LEU A 17 -1.40 16.39 7.78
CA LEU A 17 -1.26 15.24 6.90
C LEU A 17 -0.61 14.04 7.62
N GLN A 18 0.43 14.30 8.41
CA GLN A 18 1.11 13.25 9.18
C GLN A 18 0.17 12.58 10.20
N ASP A 19 -0.73 13.34 10.82
CA ASP A 19 -1.71 12.79 11.77
C ASP A 19 -2.69 11.83 11.09
N ILE A 20 -3.04 12.11 9.84
CA ILE A 20 -3.92 11.27 9.02
C ILE A 20 -3.18 10.00 8.59
N LEU A 21 -1.96 10.14 8.08
CA LEU A 21 -1.15 9.00 7.62
C LEU A 21 -0.80 8.05 8.77
N SER A 22 -0.46 8.60 9.94
CA SER A 22 -0.22 7.80 11.13
C SER A 22 -1.48 7.06 11.56
N GLU A 23 -2.64 7.71 11.63
CA GLU A 23 -3.87 7.01 11.98
C GLU A 23 -4.15 5.85 11.03
N ARG A 24 -4.08 6.11 9.72
CA ARG A 24 -4.41 5.11 8.71
C ARG A 24 -3.53 3.86 8.83
N ALA A 25 -2.26 4.03 9.22
CA ALA A 25 -1.35 2.93 9.49
C ALA A 25 -1.74 2.13 10.75
N TRP A 26 -2.22 2.79 11.81
CA TRP A 26 -2.66 2.13 13.04
C TRP A 26 -4.00 1.42 12.88
N GLU A 27 -4.97 2.10 12.27
CA GLU A 27 -6.35 1.64 12.10
C GLU A 27 -6.43 0.40 11.21
N PHE A 28 -5.61 0.33 10.15
CA PHE A 28 -5.62 -0.76 9.17
C PHE A 28 -4.41 -1.70 9.30
N ALA A 29 -3.78 -1.74 10.47
CA ALA A 29 -2.67 -2.64 10.73
C ALA A 29 -3.13 -4.10 10.58
N GLY A 30 -2.48 -4.85 9.69
CA GLY A 30 -2.83 -6.25 9.40
C GLY A 30 -3.92 -6.44 8.33
N GLU A 31 -4.44 -5.37 7.73
CA GLU A 31 -5.51 -5.45 6.72
C GLU A 31 -5.01 -5.30 5.27
N GLY A 32 -3.70 -5.33 5.05
CA GLY A 32 -3.11 -5.29 3.70
C GLY A 32 -2.99 -3.89 3.07
N PHE A 33 -3.42 -2.82 3.75
CA PHE A 33 -3.37 -1.47 3.18
C PHE A 33 -1.96 -0.87 3.05
N LYS A 34 -1.01 -1.33 3.88
CA LYS A 34 0.33 -0.73 3.99
C LYS A 34 1.10 -0.74 2.66
N ILE A 35 1.00 -1.82 1.89
CA ILE A 35 1.72 -1.97 0.62
C ILE A 35 1.30 -0.92 -0.41
N HIS A 36 0.00 -0.63 -0.47
CA HIS A 36 -0.54 0.38 -1.38
C HIS A 36 -0.17 1.80 -0.96
N GLU A 37 -0.03 2.05 0.34
CA GLU A 37 0.44 3.34 0.83
C GLU A 37 1.89 3.62 0.44
N ILE A 38 2.77 2.63 0.55
CA ILE A 38 4.18 2.73 0.17
C ILE A 38 4.29 3.22 -1.29
N LYS A 39 3.56 2.57 -2.22
CA LYS A 39 3.55 2.94 -3.64
C LYS A 39 2.95 4.34 -3.87
N ARG A 40 1.76 4.60 -3.32
CA ARG A 40 1.01 5.85 -3.56
C ARG A 40 1.71 7.08 -2.99
N LEU A 41 2.28 6.96 -1.79
CA LEU A 41 2.95 8.05 -1.09
C LEU A 41 4.43 8.15 -1.43
N LYS A 42 4.93 7.29 -2.32
CA LYS A 42 6.34 7.19 -2.71
C LYS A 42 7.28 7.04 -1.51
N GLN A 43 6.87 6.22 -0.54
CA GLN A 43 7.63 5.95 0.67
C GLN A 43 8.52 4.72 0.48
N SER A 44 9.44 4.52 1.42
CA SER A 44 10.22 3.28 1.52
C SER A 44 9.86 2.56 2.82
N PHE A 45 9.90 1.23 2.80
CA PHE A 45 9.67 0.39 3.97
C PHE A 45 10.62 -0.80 3.97
N SER A 46 11.46 -0.91 5.01
CA SER A 46 12.58 -1.86 5.03
C SER A 46 13.43 -1.71 3.76
N ASP A 47 13.64 -2.79 3.02
CA ASP A 47 14.46 -2.82 1.81
C ASP A 47 13.67 -2.52 0.53
N TYR A 48 12.37 -2.25 0.66
CA TYR A 48 11.49 -1.94 -0.47
C TYR A 48 11.36 -0.42 -0.62
N THR A 49 11.79 0.08 -1.77
CA THR A 49 11.47 1.45 -2.22
C THR A 49 10.13 1.46 -2.94
N TRP A 50 9.50 2.63 -3.07
CA TRP A 50 8.21 2.75 -3.75
C TRP A 50 8.22 2.27 -5.21
N ASP A 51 9.37 2.29 -5.87
CA ASP A 51 9.58 1.88 -7.26
C ASP A 51 10.10 0.44 -7.39
N ASP A 52 10.30 -0.28 -6.29
CA ASP A 52 10.71 -1.67 -6.30
C ASP A 52 9.72 -2.54 -7.10
N GLU A 53 10.25 -3.35 -8.00
CA GLU A 53 9.52 -4.26 -8.89
C GLU A 53 8.71 -5.30 -8.11
N ARG A 54 9.20 -5.71 -6.93
CA ARG A 54 8.54 -6.68 -6.03
C ARG A 54 7.26 -6.15 -5.38
N LEU A 55 6.94 -4.86 -5.55
CA LEU A 55 5.67 -4.27 -5.13
C LEU A 55 4.54 -4.49 -6.14
N VAL A 56 4.81 -5.17 -7.26
CA VAL A 56 3.82 -5.58 -8.26
C VAL A 56 3.81 -7.10 -8.31
N PHE A 57 2.62 -7.71 -8.20
CA PHE A 57 2.51 -9.16 -8.28
C PHE A 57 2.89 -9.66 -9.69
N PRO A 58 3.49 -10.86 -9.79
CA PRO A 58 3.73 -11.48 -11.09
C PRO A 58 2.40 -11.75 -11.79
N ILE A 59 2.39 -11.60 -13.11
CA ILE A 59 1.30 -12.09 -13.94
C ILE A 59 1.32 -13.63 -13.84
N PRO A 60 0.18 -14.28 -13.52
CA PRO A 60 0.13 -15.74 -13.47
C PRO A 60 0.57 -16.36 -14.79
N GLN A 61 1.41 -17.40 -14.74
CA GLN A 61 1.96 -18.05 -15.94
C GLN A 61 0.85 -18.54 -16.89
N ILE A 62 -0.26 -19.02 -16.34
CA ILE A 62 -1.41 -19.47 -17.13
C ILE A 62 -1.99 -18.37 -18.05
N GLU A 63 -1.91 -17.10 -17.65
CA GLU A 63 -2.41 -15.97 -18.46
C GLU A 63 -1.43 -15.64 -19.59
N ILE A 64 -0.13 -15.76 -19.33
CA ILE A 64 0.93 -15.59 -20.34
C ILE A 64 0.81 -16.70 -21.39
N ASP A 65 0.69 -17.95 -20.94
CA ASP A 65 0.56 -19.11 -21.83
C ASP A 65 -0.74 -19.04 -22.65
N ALA A 66 -1.86 -18.65 -22.04
CA ALA A 66 -3.16 -18.54 -22.70
C ALA A 66 -3.21 -17.43 -23.78
N THR A 67 -2.35 -16.42 -23.67
CA THR A 67 -2.23 -15.34 -24.66
C THR A 67 -1.11 -15.56 -25.66
N GLU A 68 -0.53 -16.78 -25.67
CA GLU A 68 0.59 -17.17 -26.55
C GLU A 68 1.76 -16.18 -26.50
N GLY A 69 2.01 -15.61 -25.32
CA GLY A 69 3.10 -14.64 -25.09
C GLY A 69 2.78 -13.20 -25.51
N ALA A 70 1.53 -12.88 -25.87
CA ALA A 70 1.12 -11.49 -26.09
C ALA A 70 1.13 -10.67 -24.79
N LEU A 71 0.82 -11.30 -23.65
CA LEU A 71 1.08 -10.72 -22.33
C LEU A 71 2.54 -10.97 -21.94
N VAL A 72 3.26 -9.88 -21.63
CA VAL A 72 4.65 -9.91 -21.17
C VAL A 72 4.68 -9.77 -19.64
N GLN A 73 5.54 -10.55 -18.99
CA GLN A 73 5.72 -10.52 -17.54
C GLN A 73 6.15 -9.14 -17.03
N ASN A 74 5.74 -8.82 -15.79
CA ASN A 74 6.22 -7.63 -15.09
C ASN A 74 7.74 -7.70 -14.86
N PRO A 75 8.47 -6.57 -14.88
CA PRO A 75 9.89 -6.54 -14.55
C PRO A 75 10.18 -7.24 -13.21
N GLY A 76 11.30 -7.95 -13.13
CA GLY A 76 11.74 -8.64 -11.92
C GLY A 76 11.24 -10.09 -11.73
N TYR A 77 10.42 -10.61 -12.65
CA TYR A 77 9.86 -11.97 -12.63
C TYR A 77 10.15 -12.76 -13.91
#